data_AF-A0A811S3S2-F1
#
_entry.id   AF-A0A811S3S2-F1
#
_cell.length_a   1.000
_cell.length_b   1.000
_cell.length_c   1.000
_cell.angle_alpha   90.00
_cell.angle_beta   90.00
_cell.angle_gamma   90.00
#
_symmetry.space_group_name_H-M   'P 1'
#
loop_
_entity.id
_entity.type
_entity.pdbx_description
1 polymer ?
#
loop_
_entity_poly.entity_id
_entity_poly.type
_entity_poly.pdbx_seq_one_letter_code
_entity_poly.pdbx_strand_id
1 'polypeptide(L)' 'MVAMLQLALSCAAAAPEQRPKIVYVVKMIDEVRACGVEASASASHESSGVSDSPAVSEGGGGALSQ' A
#
# COMPACT_ATOMS: atom_id res chain seq x y z
N MET A 1 -12.53 7.06 -2.49
CA MET A 1 -11.09 6.71 -2.55
C MET A 1 -10.28 7.53 -3.57
N VAL A 2 -10.88 8.19 -4.57
CA VAL A 2 -10.13 8.91 -5.62
C VAL A 2 -9.32 10.12 -5.10
N ALA A 3 -9.77 10.79 -4.04
CA ALA A 3 -9.10 11.98 -3.50
C ALA A 3 -7.68 11.70 -2.94
N MET A 4 -7.47 10.57 -2.24
CA MET A 4 -6.13 10.18 -1.78
C MET A 4 -5.18 9.90 -2.94
N LEU A 5 -5.69 9.26 -4.00
CA LEU A 5 -4.88 8.95 -5.19
C LEU A 5 -4.50 10.23 -5.94
N GLN A 6 -5.43 11.18 -6.08
CA GLN A 6 -5.13 12.48 -6.68
C GLN A 6 -4.07 13.24 -5.87
N LEU A 7 -4.18 13.25 -4.54
CA LEU A 7 -3.16 13.85 -3.68
C LEU A 7 -1.79 13.19 -3.84
N ALA A 8 -1.75 11.85 -3.92
CA ALA A 8 -0.51 11.11 -4.13
C ALA A 8 0.14 11.46 -5.48
N LEU A 9 -0.66 11.56 -6.55
CA LEU A 9 -0.18 11.94 -7.87
C LEU A 9 0.42 13.36 -7.86
N SER A 10 -0.22 14.32 -7.19
CA SER A 10 0.33 15.67 -7.01
C SER A 10 1.65 15.68 -6.23
N CYS A 11 1.79 14.83 -5.20
CA CYS A 11 3.05 14.70 -4.45
C CYS A 11 4.17 14.07 -5.29
N ALA A 12 3.81 13.21 -6.25
CA ALA A 12 4.74 12.53 -7.15
C ALA A 12 5.04 13.31 -8.44
N ALA A 13 4.67 14.60 -8.52
CA ALA A 13 4.96 15.42 -9.70
C ALA A 13 6.45 15.38 -10.07
N ALA A 14 6.73 15.25 -11.38
CA ALA A 14 8.09 15.13 -11.91
C ALA A 14 8.92 16.39 -11.60
N ALA A 15 8.31 17.57 -11.76
CA ALA A 15 8.91 18.84 -11.38
C ALA A 15 8.75 19.08 -9.86
N PRO A 16 9.84 19.23 -9.09
CA PRO A 16 9.78 19.45 -7.64
C PRO A 16 8.96 20.67 -7.24
N GLU A 17 8.94 21.71 -8.08
CA GLU A 17 8.27 22.99 -7.82
C GLU A 17 6.74 22.87 -7.87
N GLN A 18 6.23 21.82 -8.53
CA GLN A 18 4.81 21.51 -8.61
C GLN A 18 4.33 20.69 -7.41
N ARG A 19 5.24 20.15 -6.61
CA ARG A 19 4.87 19.35 -5.45
C ARG A 19 4.30 20.28 -4.37
N PRO A 20 3.14 19.93 -3.79
CA PRO A 20 2.58 20.71 -2.70
C PRO A 20 3.51 20.71 -1.48
N LYS A 21 3.51 21.81 -0.73
CA LYS A 21 4.20 21.87 0.57
C LYS A 21 3.62 20.83 1.52
N ILE A 22 4.46 20.24 2.38
CA ILE A 22 4.03 19.19 3.32
C ILE A 22 2.86 19.63 4.23
N VAL A 23 2.84 20.90 4.65
CA VAL A 23 1.74 21.47 5.44
C VAL A 23 0.38 21.38 4.73
N TYR A 24 0.37 21.55 3.40
CA TYR A 24 -0.83 21.41 2.59
C TYR A 24 -1.23 19.95 2.43
N VAL A 25 -0.25 19.05 2.24
CA VAL A 25 -0.49 17.61 2.12
C VAL A 25 -1.14 17.05 3.38
N VAL A 26 -0.62 17.40 4.57
CA VAL A 26 -1.19 16.94 5.85
C VAL A 26 -2.64 17.41 5.99
N LYS A 27 -2.91 18.69 5.70
CA LYS A 27 -4.28 19.25 5.71
C LYS A 27 -5.21 18.47 4.78
N MET A 28 -4.80 18.21 3.54
CA MET A 28 -5.60 17.45 2.58
C MET A 28 -5.84 16.00 3.03
N ILE A 29 -4.85 15.35 3.65
CA ILE A 29 -4.99 14.00 4.21
C ILE A 29 -6.06 13.99 5.30
N ASP A 30 -6.04 14.96 6.20
CA ASP A 30 -7.00 15.05 7.30
C ASP A 30 -8.42 15.28 6.77
N GLU A 31 -8.58 16.16 5.78
CA GLU A 31 -9.85 16.41 5.10
C GLU A 31 -10.40 15.14 4.41
N VAL A 32 -9.56 14.39 3.71
CA VAL A 32 -9.97 13.16 3.03
C VAL A 32 -10.31 12.04 4.02
N ARG A 33 -9.60 11.95 5.15
CA ARG A 33 -9.90 11.01 6.24
C ARG A 33 -11.19 11.35 6.95
N ALA A 34 -11.44 12.64 7.21
CA ALA A 34 -12.68 13.11 7.84
C ALA A 34 -13.92 12.79 6.98
N CYS A 35 -13.79 12.82 5.66
CA CYS A 35 -14.86 12.43 4.72
C CYS A 35 -15.05 10.89 4.64
N GLY A 36 -14.05 10.10 5.07
CA GLY A 36 -14.00 8.64 4.92
C GLY A 36 -14.53 7.83 6.12
N VAL A 37 -15.11 8.46 7.14
CA VAL A 37 -15.54 7.80 8.39
C VAL A 37 -16.87 7.04 8.28
N GLU A 38 -17.39 6.78 7.08
CA GLU A 38 -18.65 6.04 6.88
C GLU A 38 -18.48 4.80 5.98
N ALA A 39 -17.32 4.12 6.01
CA ALA A 39 -17.10 2.94 5.15
C ALA A 39 -16.29 1.78 5.74
N SER A 40 -15.85 1.81 7.00
CA SER A 40 -15.09 0.66 7.56
C SER A 40 -15.37 0.30 9.03
N ALA A 41 -16.46 0.80 9.62
CA ALA A 41 -16.90 0.31 10.93
C ALA A 41 -17.79 -0.95 10.85
N SER A 42 -17.84 -1.67 9.72
CA SER A 42 -18.53 -2.97 9.64
C SER A 42 -17.92 -3.88 8.57
N ALA A 43 -17.03 -4.76 9.01
CA ALA A 43 -16.90 -6.12 8.48
C ALA A 43 -15.97 -6.89 9.43
N SER A 44 -16.50 -7.31 10.56
CA SER A 44 -15.96 -8.46 11.27
C SER A 44 -16.01 -9.66 10.31
N HIS A 45 -14.87 -10.05 9.74
CA HIS A 45 -14.72 -11.36 9.13
C HIS A 45 -13.49 -12.02 9.77
N GLU A 46 -13.76 -12.73 10.86
CA GLU A 46 -12.92 -13.82 11.35
C GLU A 46 -12.75 -14.83 10.21
N SER A 47 -11.63 -14.78 9.53
CA SER A 47 -11.23 -15.88 8.66
C SER A 47 -9.74 -16.11 8.82
N SER A 48 -9.44 -16.90 9.84
CA SER A 48 -8.15 -17.53 10.08
C SER A 48 -7.83 -18.52 8.96
N GLY A 49 -7.42 -18.00 7.80
CA GLY A 49 -6.84 -18.78 6.71
C GLY A 49 -5.34 -18.99 6.95
N VAL A 50 -4.98 -19.89 7.87
CA VAL A 50 -3.63 -20.47 7.89
C VAL A 50 -3.50 -21.39 6.69
N SER A 51 -3.02 -20.85 5.57
CA SER A 51 -2.59 -21.68 4.45
C SER A 51 -1.10 -21.94 4.61
N ASP A 52 -0.77 -22.97 5.39
CA ASP A 52 0.57 -23.54 5.43
C ASP A 52 0.84 -24.20 4.06
N SER A 53 1.60 -23.53 3.21
CA SER A 53 2.19 -24.17 2.03
C SER A 53 3.62 -24.57 2.39
N PRO A 54 3.91 -25.87 2.62
CA PRO A 54 5.28 -26.31 2.79
C PRO A 54 5.99 -26.20 1.45
N ALA A 55 6.95 -25.27 1.37
CA ALA A 55 7.92 -25.22 0.29
C ALA A 55 8.83 -26.46 0.41
N VAL A 56 8.54 -27.50 -0.39
CA VAL A 56 9.44 -28.61 -0.62
C VAL A 56 10.72 -28.07 -1.27
N SER A 57 11.80 -28.11 -0.50
CA SER A 57 13.16 -27.82 -0.94
C SER A 57 13.76 -29.08 -1.55
N GLU A 58 13.94 -29.11 -2.87
CA GLU A 58 14.78 -30.12 -3.51
C GLU A 58 16.19 -29.57 -3.75
N GLY A 59 17.10 -30.03 -2.89
CA GLY A 59 18.35 -30.68 -3.30
C GLY A 59 19.34 -29.86 -4.11
N GLY A 60 20.29 -29.23 -3.42
CA GLY A 60 21.60 -28.95 -4.00
C GLY A 60 22.39 -30.25 -4.21
N GLY A 61 23.12 -30.33 -5.32
CA GLY A 61 24.14 -31.37 -5.53
C GLY A 61 24.38 -31.72 -6.99
N GLY A 62 25.46 -31.21 -7.58
CA GLY A 62 25.88 -31.62 -8.92
C GLY A 62 26.92 -30.70 -9.55
N ALA A 63 28.13 -30.72 -8.98
CA ALA A 63 29.29 -30.05 -9.52
C ALA A 63 29.87 -30.81 -10.74
N LEU A 64 30.59 -30.07 -11.59
CA LEU A 64 31.75 -30.50 -12.40
C LEU A 64 31.52 -31.30 -13.71
N SER A 65 31.91 -30.63 -14.81
CA SER A 65 32.84 -31.11 -15.86
C SER A 65 32.41 -32.21 -16.85
N GLN A 66 32.19 -31.86 -18.12
CA GLN A 66 33.15 -32.01 -19.23
C GLN A 66 32.62 -31.39 -20.52
#